data_AF-A0A945CH52-F1
#
_entry.id   AF-A0A945CH52-F1
#
_cell.length_a   1.000
_cell.length_b   1.000
_cell.length_c   1.000
_cell.angle_alpha   90.00
_cell.angle_beta   90.00
_cell.angle_gamma   90.00
#
_symmetry.space_group_name_H-M   'P 1'
#
loop_
_entity.id
_entity.type
_entity.pdbx_description
1 polymer ?
#
loop_
_entity_poly.entity_id
_entity_poly.type
_entity_poly.pdbx_seq_one_letter_code
_entity_poly.pdbx_strand_id
1 'polypeptide(L)'
;MKPYVDLSNAGKLRRLRTLAAAALAQYDLRDPVLTYHTFATNLLYRVTIASGERYMLRLASPGWRTGAAWDSILNRGRRAMEGRSMR
;
A
#
# COMPACT_ATOMS: atom_id res chain seq x y z
N MET A 1 -16.58 0.43 19.54
CA MET A 1 -15.25 0.07 18.98
C MET A 1 -14.18 0.88 19.70
N LYS A 2 -13.05 0.30 20.16
CA LYS A 2 -11.98 1.09 20.82
C LYS A 2 -11.34 2.10 19.85
N PRO A 3 -11.01 3.33 20.30
CA PRO A 3 -10.25 4.30 19.50
C PRO A 3 -8.93 3.70 18.99
N TYR A 4 -8.47 4.15 17.81
CA TYR A 4 -7.26 3.58 17.18
C TYR A 4 -6.02 3.73 18.08
N VAL A 5 -5.91 4.88 18.77
CA VAL A 5 -4.80 5.20 19.66
C VAL A 5 -4.68 4.20 20.82
N ASP A 6 -5.80 3.66 21.30
CA ASP A 6 -5.90 2.76 22.45
C ASP A 6 -5.76 1.27 22.08
N LEU A 7 -5.53 0.96 20.80
CA LEU A 7 -5.34 -0.41 20.35
C LEU A 7 -3.92 -0.89 20.64
N SER A 8 -3.80 -2.18 20.98
CA SER A 8 -2.51 -2.89 20.90
C SER A 8 -2.00 -2.90 19.45
N ASN A 9 -0.71 -3.14 19.25
CA ASN A 9 -0.11 -3.23 17.91
C ASN A 9 -0.82 -4.27 17.02
N ALA A 10 -1.19 -5.43 17.58
CA ALA A 10 -1.99 -6.42 16.87
C ALA A 10 -3.39 -5.90 16.50
N GLY A 11 -4.04 -5.14 17.39
CA GLY A 11 -5.32 -4.49 17.12
C GLY A 11 -5.23 -3.44 16.01
N LYS A 12 -4.18 -2.62 16.03
CA LYS A 12 -3.88 -1.63 14.96
C LYS A 12 -3.68 -2.34 13.63
N LEU A 13 -2.83 -3.37 13.61
CA LEU A 13 -2.55 -4.15 12.41
C LEU A 13 -3.80 -4.79 11.82
N ARG A 14 -4.67 -5.38 12.67
CA ARG A 14 -5.94 -5.96 12.22
C ARG A 14 -6.84 -4.90 11.57
N ARG A 15 -6.99 -3.73 12.19
CA ARG A 15 -7.82 -2.64 11.63
C ARG A 15 -7.25 -2.12 10.32
N LEU A 16 -5.93 -1.94 10.24
CA LEU A 16 -5.26 -1.51 9.02
C LEU A 16 -5.29 -2.58 7.92
N ARG A 17 -5.32 -3.88 8.27
CA ARG A 17 -5.52 -4.96 7.30
C ARG A 17 -6.89 -4.88 6.64
N THR A 18 -7.94 -4.56 7.41
CA THR A 18 -9.27 -4.30 6.85
C THR A 18 -9.26 -3.13 5.87
N LEU A 19 -8.57 -2.04 6.21
CA LEU A 19 -8.40 -0.90 5.30
C LEU A 19 -7.62 -1.28 4.03
N ALA A 20 -6.54 -2.04 4.17
CA ALA A 20 -5.76 -2.54 3.03
C ALA A 20 -6.60 -3.41 2.10
N ALA A 21 -7.43 -4.31 2.64
CA ALA A 21 -8.32 -5.16 1.84
C ALA A 21 -9.36 -4.33 1.07
N ALA A 22 -9.97 -3.33 1.73
CA ALA A 22 -10.91 -2.42 1.08
C ALA A 22 -10.25 -1.59 -0.03
N ALA A 23 -9.00 -1.16 0.16
CA ALA A 23 -8.25 -0.46 -0.87
C ALA A 23 -7.95 -1.37 -2.09
N LEU A 24 -7.58 -2.64 -1.86
CA LEU A 24 -7.32 -3.59 -2.94
C LEU A 24 -8.57 -3.91 -3.78
N ALA A 25 -9.76 -3.88 -3.18
CA ALA A 25 -11.02 -4.06 -3.89
C ALA A 25 -11.31 -2.95 -4.92
N GLN A 26 -10.54 -1.86 -4.92
CA GLN A 26 -10.61 -0.78 -5.92
C GLN A 26 -9.71 -1.04 -7.14
N TYR A 27 -8.92 -2.11 -7.14
CA TYR A 27 -8.04 -2.49 -8.23
C TYR A 27 -8.52 -3.79 -8.85
N ASP A 28 -8.30 -3.94 -10.16
CA ASP A 28 -8.61 -5.15 -10.90
C ASP A 28 -7.52 -6.21 -10.69
N LEU A 29 -7.43 -6.72 -9.46
CA LEU A 29 -6.50 -7.76 -9.04
C LEU A 29 -7.27 -9.05 -8.75
N ARG A 30 -6.88 -10.13 -9.41
CA ARG A 30 -7.48 -11.46 -9.21
C ARG A 30 -6.94 -12.12 -7.94
N ASP A 31 -7.82 -12.41 -7.00
CA ASP A 31 -7.56 -13.12 -5.74
C ASP A 31 -6.34 -12.60 -4.95
N PRO A 32 -6.28 -11.31 -4.58
CA PRO A 32 -5.09 -10.75 -3.97
C PRO A 32 -4.90 -11.21 -2.53
N VAL A 33 -3.73 -11.77 -2.23
CA VAL A 33 -3.33 -12.18 -0.89
C VAL A 33 -2.45 -11.11 -0.25
N LEU A 34 -2.92 -10.55 0.86
CA LEU A 34 -2.19 -9.60 1.70
C LEU A 34 -1.29 -10.32 2.72
N THR A 35 0.02 -10.11 2.62
CA THR A 35 1.02 -10.55 3.62
C THR A 35 1.65 -9.32 4.27
N TYR A 36 1.66 -9.25 5.60
CA TYR A 36 2.40 -8.19 6.31
C TYR A 36 3.88 -8.24 5.91
N HIS A 37 4.45 -7.10 5.52
CA HIS A 37 5.87 -7.03 5.16
C HIS A 37 6.66 -6.32 6.25
N THR A 38 6.33 -5.06 6.54
CA THR A 38 6.99 -4.28 7.59
C THR A 38 6.16 -3.06 7.97
N PHE A 39 6.45 -2.51 9.14
CA PHE A 39 6.00 -1.19 9.56
C PHE A 39 7.23 -0.31 9.75
N ALA A 40 7.40 0.67 8.86
CA ALA A 40 8.46 1.69 8.95
C ALA A 40 7.80 3.07 9.05
N THR A 41 8.17 4.02 8.19
CA THR A 41 7.45 5.30 8.05
C THR A 41 5.99 5.10 7.61
N ASN A 42 5.70 4.01 6.91
CA ASN A 42 4.37 3.60 6.47
C ASN A 42 4.19 2.09 6.70
N LEU A 43 2.93 1.64 6.76
CA LEU A 43 2.64 0.21 6.78
C LEU A 43 2.72 -0.38 5.36
N LEU A 44 3.51 -1.43 5.21
CA LEU A 44 3.75 -2.11 3.94
C LEU A 44 3.19 -3.53 3.97
N TYR A 45 2.45 -3.87 2.91
CA TYR A 45 1.99 -5.23 2.64
C TYR A 45 2.53 -5.71 1.30
N ARG A 46 3.03 -6.95 1.26
CA ARG A 46 3.20 -7.66 0.00
C ARG A 46 1.84 -8.15 -0.46
N VAL A 47 1.49 -7.85 -1.70
CA VAL A 47 0.30 -8.36 -2.40
C VAL A 47 0.78 -9.41 -3.38
N THR A 48 0.18 -10.60 -3.34
CA THR A 48 0.42 -11.65 -4.33
C THR A 48 -0.90 -11.98 -5.00
N ILE A 49 -0.92 -11.98 -6.33
CA ILE A 49 -2.12 -12.33 -7.12
C ILE A 49 -2.05 -13.77 -7.63
N ALA A 50 -3.16 -14.28 -8.15
CA ALA A 50 -3.29 -15.67 -8.61
C ALA A 50 -2.21 -16.10 -9.62
N SER A 51 -1.81 -15.21 -10.53
CA SER A 51 -0.76 -15.46 -11.54
C SER A 51 0.66 -15.43 -10.97
N GLY A 52 0.83 -15.10 -9.69
CA GLY A 52 2.09 -15.16 -8.96
C GLY A 52 2.88 -13.84 -8.90
N GLU A 53 2.45 -12.81 -9.62
CA GLU A 53 3.05 -11.47 -9.54
C GLU A 53 2.90 -10.90 -8.12
N ARG A 54 3.89 -10.08 -7.77
CA ARG A 54 4.02 -9.52 -6.43
C ARG A 54 4.12 -8.01 -6.51
N TYR A 55 3.30 -7.35 -5.71
CA TYR A 55 3.25 -5.90 -5.59
C TYR A 55 3.48 -5.49 -4.13
N MET A 56 3.74 -4.20 -3.93
CA MET A 56 3.83 -3.60 -2.61
C MET A 56 2.68 -2.60 -2.43
N LEU A 57 1.80 -2.87 -1.46
CA LEU A 57 0.81 -1.90 -1.02
C LEU A 57 1.36 -1.10 0.15
N ARG A 58 1.34 0.23 0.02
CA ARG A 58 1.75 1.15 1.08
C ARG A 58 0.54 1.93 1.60
N LEU A 59 0.20 1.74 2.86
CA LEU A 59 -0.75 2.62 3.54
C LEU A 59 -0.02 3.86 4.04
N ALA A 60 -0.27 4.99 3.40
CA ALA A 60 0.30 6.26 3.81
C ALA A 60 -0.35 6.76 5.10
N SER A 61 0.46 7.24 6.04
CA SER A 61 -0.06 7.93 7.22
C SER A 61 -0.87 9.17 6.81
N PRO A 62 -2.03 9.46 7.44
CA PRO A 62 -2.79 10.67 7.17
C PRO A 62 -1.91 11.92 7.33
N GLY A 63 -2.08 12.90 6.45
CA GLY A 63 -1.28 14.14 6.47
C GLY A 63 0.16 14.01 5.95
N TRP A 64 0.61 12.81 5.57
CA TRP A 64 1.97 12.59 5.05
C TRP A 64 2.27 13.41 3.79
N ARG A 65 1.26 13.69 2.94
CA ARG A 65 1.37 14.55 1.75
C ARG A 65 0.05 15.26 1.42
N THR A 66 0.12 16.53 1.04
CA THR A 66 -0.96 17.31 0.40
C THR A 66 -0.85 17.22 -1.13
N GLY A 67 -1.94 17.50 -1.86
CA GLY A 67 -2.15 17.19 -3.28
C GLY A 67 -0.94 17.32 -4.22
N ALA A 68 -0.22 18.45 -4.18
CA ALA A 68 0.93 18.73 -5.06
C ALA A 68 2.08 17.69 -4.96
N ALA A 69 2.19 17.00 -3.81
CA ALA A 69 3.25 16.03 -3.60
C ALA A 69 2.94 14.64 -4.19
N TRP A 70 1.69 14.37 -4.62
CA TRP A 70 1.32 13.16 -5.36
C TRP A 70 1.77 13.22 -6.83
N ASP A 71 1.60 14.37 -7.49
CA ASP A 71 1.98 14.57 -8.89
C ASP A 71 3.49 14.34 -9.12
N SER A 72 4.31 14.72 -8.14
CA SER A 72 5.75 14.53 -8.18
C SER A 72 6.17 13.05 -8.03
N ILE A 73 5.39 12.21 -7.35
CA ILE A 73 5.69 10.77 -7.21
C ILE A 73 5.27 10.03 -8.49
N LEU A 74 4.06 10.30 -8.99
CA LEU A 74 3.58 9.68 -10.23
C LEU A 74 4.50 10.02 -11.41
N ASN A 75 4.93 11.28 -11.52
CA ASN A 75 5.86 11.67 -12.58
C ASN A 75 7.26 11.05 -12.44
N ARG A 76 7.75 10.80 -11.21
CA ARG A 76 9.03 10.10 -11.02
C ARG A 76 8.92 8.60 -11.33
N GLY A 77 7.82 7.96 -10.91
CA GLY A 77 7.54 6.57 -11.24
C GLY A 77 7.44 6.35 -12.76
N ARG A 78 6.75 7.25 -13.47
CA ARG A 78 6.62 7.23 -14.93
C ARG A 78 7.97 7.35 -15.65
N ARG A 79 8.81 8.32 -15.28
CA ARG A 79 10.17 8.48 -15.86
C ARG A 79 11.06 7.26 -15.62
N ALA A 80 10.94 6.61 -14.45
CA ALA A 80 11.72 5.42 -14.11
C ALA A 80 11.28 4.15 -14.86
N MET A 81 10.07 4.14 -15.42
CA MET A 81 9.54 3.06 -16.28
C MET A 81 9.88 3.35 -17.75
N GLU A 82 9.76 4.60 -18.19
CA GLU A 82 10.13 5.04 -19.55
C GLU A 82 11.64 4.84 -19.83
N GLY A 83 12.51 5.07 -18.84
CA GLY A 83 13.96 4.86 -18.96
C GLY A 83 14.44 3.40 -18.99
N ARG A 84 13.55 2.41 -18.79
CA ARG A 84 13.90 0.97 -18.84
C ARG A 84 13.53 0.29 -20.16
N SER A 85 12.85 0.98 -21.07
CA SER A 85 12.43 0.42 -22.37
C SER A 85 13.49 0.56 -23.48
N MET A 86 14.73 0.95 -23.14
CA MET A 86 15.88 0.97 -24.06
C MET A 86 17.03 0.14 -23.47
N ARG A 87 16.83 -1.17 -23.33
CA ARG A 87 17.90 -2.18 -23.31
C ARG A 87 17.37 -3.50 -23.84
#